data_AF-B4HC04-F1
#
_entry.id   AF-B4HC04-F1
#
_cell.length_a   1.000
_cell.length_b   1.000
_cell.length_c   1.000
_cell.angle_alpha   90.00
_cell.angle_beta   90.00
_cell.angle_gamma   90.00
#
_symmetry.space_group_name_H-M   'P 1'
#
loop_
_entity.id
_entity.type
_entity.pdbx_description
1 polymer ?
#
loop_
_entity_poly.entity_id
_entity_poly.type
_entity_poly.pdbx_seq_one_letter_code
_entity_poly.pdbx_strand_id
1 'polypeptide(L)'
;MGTLRQGGMFILQYYDEVEKKLTLLTNKAHMTYDISLAKGMCEKFRGDALRVFISGLKRSLTDVLFSAHPPDLPTALALAQEVEANHERYAFATSYARGVEEKGRSDQRQQGRQNQQSQGTNQSNQNHQGKNVQLRRRCSTSNVLTSTTLKTKIFKHHLR
;
A
#
# COMPACT_ATOMS: atom_id res chain seq x y z
N MET A 1 -8.55 28.98 0.37
CA MET A 1 -8.61 27.74 -0.46
C MET A 1 -9.44 26.73 0.30
N GLY A 2 -10.64 26.39 -0.18
CA GLY A 2 -11.38 25.26 0.40
C GLY A 2 -10.53 23.99 0.35
N THR A 3 -10.53 23.19 1.41
CA THR A 3 -9.73 21.96 1.50
C THR A 3 -10.24 20.92 0.49
N LEU A 4 -9.58 20.84 -0.67
CA LEU A 4 -9.86 19.86 -1.70
C LEU A 4 -9.39 18.48 -1.21
N ARG A 5 -10.32 17.53 -1.08
CA ARG A 5 -10.06 16.15 -0.61
C ARG A 5 -10.57 15.15 -1.64
N GLN A 6 -9.91 13.99 -1.74
CA GLN A 6 -10.26 12.92 -2.66
C GLN A 6 -11.68 12.40 -2.42
N GLY A 7 -12.04 12.14 -1.16
CA GLY A 7 -13.37 11.61 -0.81
C GLY A 7 -13.68 10.31 -1.57
N GLY A 8 -14.81 10.30 -2.28
CA GLY A 8 -15.25 9.17 -3.11
C GLY A 8 -14.70 9.16 -4.54
N MET A 9 -13.88 10.13 -4.94
CA MET A 9 -13.34 10.23 -6.29
C MET A 9 -12.21 9.22 -6.53
N PHE A 10 -12.05 8.81 -7.79
CA PHE A 10 -10.86 8.07 -8.22
C PHE A 10 -9.61 8.97 -8.15
N ILE A 11 -8.43 8.37 -8.00
CA ILE A 11 -7.16 9.11 -7.86
C ILE A 11 -6.94 10.06 -9.05
N LEU A 12 -7.19 9.58 -10.27
CA LEU A 12 -7.10 10.39 -11.50
C LEU A 12 -8.04 11.60 -11.47
N GLN A 13 -9.31 11.41 -11.14
CA GLN A 13 -10.27 12.51 -11.07
C GLN A 13 -9.88 13.56 -10.03
N TYR A 14 -9.36 13.11 -8.88
CA TYR A 14 -8.88 14.00 -7.86
C TYR A 14 -7.62 14.78 -8.31
N TYR A 15 -6.70 14.11 -9.01
CA TYR A 15 -5.55 14.75 -9.63
C TYR A 15 -5.97 15.84 -10.62
N ASP A 16 -6.91 15.55 -11.52
CA ASP A 16 -7.41 16.50 -12.52
C ASP A 16 -7.99 17.77 -11.87
N GLU A 17 -8.72 17.61 -10.76
CA GLU A 17 -9.25 18.74 -10.00
C GLU A 17 -8.15 19.59 -9.32
N VAL A 18 -7.07 18.97 -8.84
CA VAL A 18 -5.90 19.69 -8.31
C VAL A 18 -5.19 20.43 -9.44
N GLU A 19 -4.95 19.77 -10.56
CA GLU A 19 -4.24 20.32 -11.72
C GLU A 19 -5.03 21.48 -12.37
N LYS A 20 -6.35 21.35 -12.48
CA LYS A 20 -7.25 22.42 -12.95
C LYS A 20 -7.13 23.67 -12.08
N LYS A 21 -7.09 23.51 -10.75
CA LYS A 21 -6.90 24.65 -9.82
C LYS A 21 -5.50 25.25 -9.94
N LEU A 22 -4.46 24.41 -10.03
CA LEU A 22 -3.09 24.86 -10.24
C LEU A 22 -2.96 25.67 -11.53
N THR A 23 -3.57 25.20 -12.61
CA THR A 23 -3.59 25.87 -13.92
C THR A 23 -4.27 27.24 -13.81
N LEU A 24 -5.43 27.31 -13.15
CA LEU A 24 -6.14 28.57 -12.95
C LEU A 24 -5.30 29.60 -12.18
N LEU A 25 -4.62 29.18 -11.10
CA LEU A 25 -3.73 30.05 -10.32
C LEU A 25 -2.52 30.51 -11.13
N THR A 26 -1.93 29.60 -11.90
CA THR A 26 -0.77 29.88 -12.76
C THR A 26 -1.14 30.91 -13.81
N ASN A 27 -2.27 30.71 -14.50
CA ASN A 27 -2.79 31.66 -15.49
C ASN A 27 -3.07 33.02 -14.85
N LYS A 28 -3.70 33.04 -13.68
CA LYS A 28 -3.95 34.30 -12.95
C LYS A 28 -2.65 35.02 -12.61
N ALA A 29 -1.62 34.31 -12.15
CA ALA A 29 -0.33 34.93 -11.83
C ALA A 29 0.35 35.54 -13.05
N HIS A 30 0.35 34.82 -14.18
CA HIS A 30 0.90 35.33 -15.44
C HIS A 30 0.17 36.58 -15.96
N MET A 31 -1.12 36.71 -15.68
CA MET A 31 -1.92 37.86 -16.12
C MET A 31 -1.89 39.05 -15.15
N THR A 32 -1.43 38.85 -13.91
CA THR A 32 -1.47 39.88 -12.86
C THR A 32 -0.10 40.47 -12.53
N TYR A 33 0.96 39.65 -12.61
CA TYR A 33 2.30 40.01 -12.12
C TYR A 33 3.33 40.04 -13.25
N ASP A 34 4.41 40.79 -13.02
CA ASP A 34 5.60 40.74 -13.87
C ASP A 34 6.19 39.33 -13.95
N ILE A 35 6.84 39.02 -15.07
CA ILE A 35 7.34 37.68 -15.42
C ILE A 35 8.15 37.04 -14.28
N SER A 36 9.09 37.81 -13.69
CA SER A 36 9.96 37.33 -12.62
C SER A 36 9.19 36.99 -11.34
N LEU A 37 8.19 37.81 -10.98
CA LEU A 37 7.36 37.58 -9.81
C LEU A 37 6.37 36.42 -10.05
N ALA A 38 5.77 36.36 -11.24
CA ALA A 38 4.87 35.28 -11.64
C ALA A 38 5.57 33.93 -11.56
N LYS A 39 6.82 33.82 -12.02
CA LYS A 39 7.59 32.56 -11.94
C LYS A 39 7.74 32.07 -10.48
N GLY A 40 8.13 32.96 -9.57
CA GLY A 40 8.26 32.62 -8.15
C GLY A 40 6.92 32.21 -7.51
N MET A 41 5.82 32.85 -7.92
CA MET A 41 4.47 32.46 -7.46
C MET A 41 4.05 31.09 -8.01
N CYS A 42 4.34 30.80 -9.28
CA CYS A 42 4.03 29.51 -9.89
C CYS A 42 4.78 28.35 -9.21
N GLU A 43 6.02 28.55 -8.79
CA GLU A 43 6.77 27.54 -8.00
C GLU A 43 6.09 27.27 -6.65
N LYS A 44 5.65 28.32 -5.94
CA LYS A 44 4.88 28.16 -4.70
C LYS A 44 3.58 27.42 -4.93
N PHE A 45 2.82 27.76 -5.98
CA PHE A 45 1.57 27.07 -6.29
C PHE A 45 1.77 25.60 -6.61
N ARG A 46 2.86 25.22 -7.28
CA ARG A 46 3.20 23.80 -7.50
C ARG A 46 3.46 23.06 -6.19
N GLY A 47 4.24 23.66 -5.28
CA GLY A 47 4.50 23.09 -3.96
C GLY A 47 3.23 22.96 -3.11
N ASP A 48 2.35 23.95 -3.16
CA ASP A 48 1.06 23.92 -2.47
C ASP A 48 0.11 22.89 -3.09
N ALA A 49 0.05 22.79 -4.42
CA ALA A 49 -0.74 21.78 -5.12
C ALA A 49 -0.29 20.35 -4.77
N LEU A 50 1.03 20.11 -4.72
CA LEU A 50 1.59 18.84 -4.28
C LEU A 50 1.18 18.51 -2.84
N ARG A 51 1.30 19.48 -1.92
CA ARG A 51 0.91 19.30 -0.52
C ARG A 51 -0.59 19.00 -0.39
N VAL A 52 -1.42 19.73 -1.11
CA VAL A 52 -2.88 19.53 -1.14
C VAL A 52 -3.19 18.14 -1.67
N PHE A 53 -2.56 17.72 -2.77
CA PHE A 53 -2.75 16.39 -3.34
C PHE A 53 -2.42 15.31 -2.31
N ILE A 54 -1.21 15.30 -1.74
CA ILE A 54 -0.78 14.27 -0.78
C ILE A 54 -1.69 14.23 0.45
N SER A 55 -1.97 15.39 1.05
CA SER A 55 -2.75 15.49 2.29
C SER A 55 -4.26 15.27 2.09
N GLY A 56 -4.75 15.42 0.85
CA GLY A 56 -6.15 15.22 0.51
C GLY A 56 -6.49 13.83 0.00
N LEU A 57 -5.51 12.97 -0.27
CA LEU A 57 -5.72 11.55 -0.60
C LEU A 57 -6.38 10.77 0.55
N LYS A 58 -6.85 9.56 0.24
CA LYS A 58 -7.27 8.56 1.25
C LYS A 58 -6.09 8.23 2.17
N ARG A 59 -6.40 8.03 3.46
CA ARG A 59 -5.39 7.82 4.53
C ARG A 59 -4.37 6.72 4.20
N SER A 60 -4.82 5.60 3.63
CA SER A 60 -3.97 4.48 3.23
C SER A 60 -2.89 4.85 2.19
N LEU A 61 -3.17 5.84 1.33
CA LEU A 61 -2.22 6.35 0.34
C LEU A 61 -1.34 7.45 0.94
N THR A 62 -1.96 8.33 1.73
CA THR A 62 -1.30 9.48 2.36
C THR A 62 -0.08 9.06 3.19
N ASP A 63 -0.19 8.03 4.03
CA ASP A 63 0.91 7.58 4.88
C ASP A 63 2.12 7.07 4.06
N VAL A 64 1.85 6.39 2.95
CA VAL A 64 2.90 5.89 2.04
C VAL A 64 3.57 7.05 1.29
N LEU A 65 2.78 7.98 0.75
CA LEU A 65 3.32 9.12 0.01
C LEU A 65 4.10 10.09 0.91
N PHE A 66 3.69 10.29 2.15
CA PHE A 66 4.47 11.09 3.11
C PHE A 66 5.85 10.46 3.37
N SER A 67 5.91 9.13 3.43
CA SER A 67 7.17 8.41 3.62
C SER A 67 8.05 8.47 2.36
N ALA A 68 7.45 8.39 1.17
CA ALA A 68 8.17 8.41 -0.10
C ALA A 68 8.66 9.82 -0.52
N HIS A 69 8.01 10.87 0.00
CA HIS A 69 8.36 12.28 -0.27
C HIS A 69 8.58 12.58 -1.77
N PRO A 70 7.55 12.42 -2.62
CA PRO A 70 7.67 12.72 -4.05
C PRO A 70 8.01 14.20 -4.29
N PRO A 71 8.86 14.51 -5.30
CA PRO A 71 9.32 15.87 -5.55
C PRO A 71 8.29 16.75 -6.27
N ASP A 72 7.38 16.15 -7.03
CA ASP A 72 6.41 16.86 -7.87
C ASP A 72 5.08 16.10 -7.99
N LEU A 73 4.09 16.79 -8.56
CA LEU A 73 2.72 16.28 -8.69
C LEU A 73 2.63 15.02 -9.58
N PRO A 74 3.32 14.95 -10.75
CA PRO A 74 3.30 13.75 -11.58
C PRO A 74 3.93 12.53 -10.90
N THR A 75 5.06 12.70 -10.20
CA THR A 75 5.68 11.59 -9.45
C THR A 75 4.77 11.13 -8.32
N ALA A 76 4.12 12.06 -7.62
CA ALA A 76 3.15 11.72 -6.58
C ALA A 76 1.96 10.93 -7.14
N LEU A 77 1.45 11.28 -8.31
CA LEU A 77 0.38 10.54 -8.98
C LEU A 77 0.82 9.12 -9.32
N ALA A 78 2.00 8.96 -9.93
CA ALA A 78 2.54 7.65 -10.31
C ALA A 78 2.67 6.72 -9.09
N LEU A 79 3.21 7.23 -7.98
CA LEU A 79 3.31 6.47 -6.73
C LEU A 79 1.94 6.11 -6.16
N ALA A 80 0.98 7.04 -6.18
CA ALA A 80 -0.37 6.78 -5.69
C ALA A 80 -1.05 5.65 -6.49
N GLN A 81 -0.91 5.66 -7.81
CA GLN A 81 -1.44 4.62 -8.69
C GLN A 81 -0.74 3.27 -8.46
N GLU A 82 0.58 3.26 -8.29
CA GLU A 82 1.34 2.06 -7.99
C GLU A 82 0.86 1.41 -6.69
N VAL A 83 0.68 2.22 -5.64
CA VAL A 83 0.20 1.73 -4.33
C VAL A 83 -1.22 1.20 -4.42
N GLU A 84 -2.12 1.87 -5.15
CA GLU A 84 -3.50 1.41 -5.35
C GLU A 84 -3.52 0.07 -6.11
N ALA A 85 -2.77 -0.04 -7.20
CA ALA A 85 -2.65 -1.29 -7.97
C ALA A 85 -2.04 -2.43 -7.14
N ASN A 86 -1.05 -2.14 -6.30
CA ASN A 86 -0.46 -3.13 -5.41
C ASN A 86 -1.49 -3.60 -4.36
N HIS A 87 -2.25 -2.70 -3.76
CA HIS A 87 -3.33 -3.07 -2.83
C HIS A 87 -4.37 -3.98 -3.49
N GLU A 88 -4.78 -3.69 -4.72
CA GLU A 88 -5.71 -4.53 -5.48
C GLU A 88 -5.15 -5.94 -5.71
N ARG A 89 -3.87 -6.05 -6.08
CA ARG A 89 -3.19 -7.35 -6.24
C ARG A 89 -3.16 -8.16 -4.95
N TYR A 90 -2.85 -7.52 -3.82
CA TYR A 90 -2.85 -8.18 -2.51
C TYR A 90 -4.25 -8.62 -2.08
N ALA A 91 -5.26 -7.77 -2.30
CA ALA A 91 -6.66 -8.11 -2.01
C ALA A 91 -7.14 -9.30 -2.85
N PHE A 92 -6.78 -9.32 -4.13
CA PHE A 92 -7.06 -10.45 -5.03
C PHE A 92 -6.36 -11.74 -4.55
N ALA A 93 -5.05 -11.70 -4.32
CA ALA A 93 -4.28 -12.86 -3.89
C ALA A 93 -4.81 -13.45 -2.55
N THR A 94 -5.17 -12.58 -1.61
CA THR A 94 -5.76 -12.99 -0.32
C THR A 94 -7.11 -13.67 -0.52
N SER A 95 -7.97 -13.11 -1.37
CA SER A 95 -9.29 -13.69 -1.66
C SER A 95 -9.17 -15.03 -2.38
N TYR A 96 -8.25 -15.11 -3.34
CA TYR A 96 -7.97 -16.34 -4.08
C TYR A 96 -7.46 -17.45 -3.17
N ALA A 97 -6.47 -17.18 -2.31
CA ALA A 97 -5.90 -18.15 -1.38
C ALA A 97 -6.97 -18.75 -0.45
N ARG A 98 -7.87 -17.90 0.09
CA ARG A 98 -8.98 -18.36 0.93
C ARG A 98 -9.97 -19.26 0.18
N GLY A 99 -10.25 -18.96 -1.09
CA GLY A 99 -11.11 -19.79 -1.94
C GLY A 99 -10.52 -21.17 -2.23
N VAL A 100 -9.19 -21.28 -2.36
CA VAL A 100 -8.51 -22.57 -2.55
C VAL A 100 -8.58 -23.44 -1.28
N GLU A 101 -8.38 -22.85 -0.10
CA GLU A 101 -8.48 -23.56 1.18
C GLU A 101 -9.88 -24.11 1.47
N GLU A 102 -10.93 -23.38 1.08
CA GLU A 102 -12.33 -23.80 1.26
C GLU A 102 -12.68 -25.01 0.37
N LYS A 103 -12.20 -25.03 -0.87
CA LYS A 103 -12.34 -26.19 -1.76
C LYS A 103 -11.56 -27.41 -1.24
N GLY A 104 -10.31 -27.24 -0.80
CA GLY A 104 -9.50 -28.34 -0.27
C GLY A 104 -10.07 -28.99 1.01
N ARG A 105 -10.81 -28.24 1.83
CA ARG A 105 -11.50 -28.78 3.01
C ARG A 105 -12.78 -29.55 2.70
N SER A 106 -13.39 -29.29 1.53
CA SER A 106 -14.59 -30.00 1.07
C SER A 106 -14.25 -31.45 0.69
N ASP A 107 -13.10 -31.65 0.03
CA ASP A 107 -12.67 -32.97 -0.44
C ASP A 107 -12.12 -33.86 0.69
N GLN A 108 -11.52 -33.30 1.75
CA GLN A 108 -11.04 -34.08 2.89
C GLN A 108 -12.14 -34.54 3.87
N ARG A 109 -13.33 -33.93 3.86
CA ARG A 109 -14.42 -34.34 4.78
C ARG A 109 -15.24 -35.55 4.30
N GLN A 110 -15.11 -35.99 3.04
CA GLN A 110 -15.84 -37.17 2.53
C GLN A 110 -15.08 -38.49 2.66
N GLN A 111 -13.76 -38.51 2.86
CA GLN A 111 -13.00 -39.76 2.98
C GLN A 111 -12.81 -40.28 4.42
N GLY A 112 -13.26 -39.54 5.44
CA GLY A 112 -13.10 -39.93 6.85
C GLY A 112 -14.27 -40.71 7.49
N ARG A 113 -15.31 -41.08 6.74
CA ARG A 113 -16.58 -41.60 7.32
C ARG A 113 -16.88 -43.08 7.10
N GLN A 114 -15.97 -43.88 6.55
CA GLN A 114 -16.23 -45.30 6.24
C GLN A 114 -15.42 -46.34 7.05
N ASN A 115 -14.71 -45.98 8.12
CA ASN A 115 -13.90 -46.97 8.85
C ASN A 115 -13.96 -46.88 10.39
N GLN A 116 -15.15 -46.72 10.97
CA GLN A 116 -15.35 -46.96 12.41
C GLN A 116 -16.62 -47.76 12.65
N GLN A 117 -16.54 -49.07 12.44
CA GLN A 117 -17.53 -49.99 12.99
C GLN A 117 -16.91 -51.36 13.26
N SER A 118 -16.06 -51.48 14.29
CA SER A 118 -15.97 -52.73 15.07
C SER A 118 -15.23 -52.53 16.40
N GLN A 119 -15.82 -53.09 17.47
CA GLN A 119 -15.25 -53.38 18.80
C GLN A 119 -15.10 -52.16 19.71
N GLY A 120 -15.51 -52.14 20.97
CA GLY A 120 -15.94 -53.17 21.91
C GLY A 120 -15.72 -52.59 23.32
N THR A 121 -16.72 -52.68 24.17
CA THR A 121 -16.82 -52.12 25.53
C THR A 121 -15.78 -52.63 26.54
N ASN A 122 -15.17 -51.75 27.36
CA ASN A 122 -15.26 -51.68 28.84
C ASN A 122 -14.00 -51.11 29.58
N GLN A 123 -14.29 -50.11 30.44
CA GLN A 123 -13.76 -49.84 31.80
C GLN A 123 -12.25 -49.58 32.04
N SER A 124 -11.90 -48.36 32.49
CA SER A 124 -11.80 -47.98 33.92
C SER A 124 -10.87 -46.77 34.18
N ASN A 125 -11.36 -45.88 35.07
CA ASN A 125 -10.69 -44.89 35.93
C ASN A 125 -9.15 -44.74 35.90
N GLN A 126 -8.65 -43.49 35.76
CA GLN A 126 -8.29 -42.63 36.91
C GLN A 126 -7.85 -41.23 36.45
N ASN A 127 -8.59 -40.24 36.96
CA ASN A 127 -8.21 -38.90 37.42
C ASN A 127 -6.70 -38.56 37.33
N HIS A 128 -6.32 -37.40 36.77
CA HIS A 128 -5.31 -36.48 37.32
C HIS A 128 -5.46 -35.08 36.69
N GLN A 129 -5.50 -34.09 37.55
CA GLN A 129 -5.65 -32.65 37.31
C GLN A 129 -4.46 -32.08 36.52
N GLY A 130 -4.67 -31.00 35.75
CA GLY A 130 -3.56 -30.11 35.42
C GLY A 130 -3.68 -29.21 34.20
N LYS A 131 -4.18 -27.99 34.43
CA LYS A 131 -3.65 -26.71 33.91
C LYS A 131 -3.68 -26.46 32.39
N ASN A 132 -4.70 -25.70 32.04
CA ASN A 132 -4.82 -24.76 30.94
C ASN A 132 -3.56 -23.85 30.82
N VAL A 133 -2.84 -23.89 29.69
CA VAL A 133 -1.87 -22.85 29.31
C VAL A 133 -2.04 -22.51 27.82
N GLN A 134 -2.32 -21.24 27.60
CA GLN A 134 -2.42 -20.54 26.33
C GLN A 134 -1.23 -20.83 25.40
N LEU A 135 -1.48 -21.48 24.25
CA LEU A 135 -0.55 -21.48 23.14
C LEU A 135 -0.71 -20.18 22.35
N ARG A 136 0.04 -19.14 22.75
CA ARG A 136 0.21 -17.90 21.99
C ARG A 136 0.74 -18.23 20.59
N ARG A 137 -0.05 -17.89 19.57
CA ARG A 137 0.39 -17.73 18.19
C ARG A 137 1.54 -16.71 18.16
N ARG A 138 2.76 -17.16 17.89
CA ARG A 138 3.86 -16.28 17.48
C ARG A 138 3.74 -16.04 15.98
N CYS A 139 3.39 -14.81 15.62
CA CYS A 139 3.70 -14.26 14.30
C CYS A 139 5.21 -14.35 14.10
N SER A 140 5.65 -15.05 13.06
CA SER A 140 7.01 -14.94 12.56
C SER A 140 6.99 -13.94 11.41
N THR A 141 7.35 -12.69 11.72
CA THR A 141 7.74 -11.70 10.74
C THR A 141 9.10 -12.10 10.17
N SER A 142 9.11 -12.79 9.04
CA SER A 142 10.31 -12.92 8.22
C SER A 142 10.51 -11.62 7.45
N ASN A 143 11.32 -10.74 8.02
CA ASN A 143 11.98 -9.66 7.30
C ASN A 143 12.92 -10.29 6.26
N VAL A 144 12.65 -10.08 4.98
CA VAL A 144 13.66 -10.27 3.93
C VAL A 144 14.06 -8.87 3.48
N LEU A 145 15.08 -8.33 4.15
CA LEU A 145 15.94 -7.28 3.59
C LEU A 145 16.79 -7.95 2.50
N THR A 146 16.53 -7.66 1.24
CA THR A 146 17.57 -7.74 0.21
C THR A 146 18.13 -6.35 -0.02
N SER A 147 19.18 -6.07 0.74
CA SER A 147 20.16 -5.03 0.42
C SER A 147 20.95 -5.46 -0.81
N THR A 148 20.77 -4.77 -1.94
CA THR A 148 21.75 -4.78 -3.03
C THR A 148 22.47 -3.44 -3.04
N THR A 149 23.50 -3.39 -2.21
CA THR A 149 24.56 -2.40 -2.29
C THR A 149 25.41 -2.73 -3.52
N LEU A 150 25.38 -1.90 -4.57
CA LEU A 150 26.42 -1.88 -5.60
C LEU A 150 27.11 -0.52 -5.58
N LYS A 151 28.10 -0.40 -4.69
CA LYS A 151 29.23 0.53 -4.84
C LYS A 151 30.45 -0.33 -5.14
N THR A 152 31.14 -0.11 -6.26
CA THR A 152 32.61 -0.23 -6.38
C THR A 152 33.11 0.38 -7.70
N LYS A 153 33.75 1.56 -7.52
CA LYS A 153 35.07 2.00 -8.03
C LYS A 153 35.33 2.05 -9.56
N ILE A 154 35.57 3.25 -10.09
CA ILE A 154 36.91 3.81 -10.44
C ILE A 154 37.61 3.05 -11.56
N PHE A 155 37.64 3.66 -12.75
CA PHE A 155 38.76 3.54 -13.68
C PHE A 155 39.15 4.94 -14.18
N LYS A 156 40.21 5.48 -13.57
CA LYS A 156 41.08 6.51 -14.16
C LYS A 156 42.22 5.76 -14.84
N HIS A 157 42.37 5.92 -16.16
CA HIS A 157 43.63 5.81 -16.90
C HIS A 157 43.33 6.39 -18.30
N HIS A 158 43.75 7.63 -18.63
CA HIS A 158 45.06 7.97 -19.18
C HIS A 158 45.39 7.16 -20.44
N LEU A 159 45.20 7.76 -21.63
CA LEU A 159 46.10 7.60 -22.77
C LEU A 159 45.85 8.69 -23.84
N ARG A 160 46.90 9.50 -24.03
CA ARG A 160 47.32 10.28 -25.20
C ARG A 160 46.40 11.31 -25.83
#